data_AF-A0A4V1IYV7-F1
#
_entry.id   AF-A0A4V1IYV7-F1
#
_cell.length_a   1.000
_cell.length_b   1.000
_cell.length_c   1.000
_cell.angle_alpha   90.00
_cell.angle_beta   90.00
_cell.angle_gamma   90.00
#
_symmetry.space_group_name_H-M   'P 1'
#
loop_
_entity.id
_entity.type
_entity.pdbx_description
1 polymer ?
#
loop_
_entity_poly.entity_id
_entity_poly.type
_entity_poly.pdbx_seq_one_letter_code
_entity_poly.pdbx_strand_id
1 'polypeptide(L)'
;MTPKCYYELLGIDKTASDSDIKKAYRLKALQCHPDKNPDNIDEMTEIFAQIQSAYQVLSDPKERAWYDRHREEILYGSQSAQEVNVMPYFSTTAYSGFDDSKKGFYTVYRNLFEQLERLEMQESEERFNETYFGNANTSFIPLLKEFYERWTGFSTRRSFMHLDKYRLSDAPNRQVRRLMEKE
;
A
#
# COMPACT_ATOMS: atom_id res chain seq x y z
N MET A 1 4.02 10.85 15.17
CA MET A 1 2.61 10.67 14.75
C MET A 1 2.38 9.17 14.69
N THR A 2 1.57 8.61 15.58
CA THR A 2 1.30 7.16 15.59
C THR A 2 0.53 6.80 14.31
N PRO A 3 0.88 5.72 13.61
CA PRO A 3 0.13 5.26 12.45
C PRO A 3 -1.29 4.93 12.90
N LYS A 4 -2.26 5.75 12.48
CA LYS A 4 -3.66 5.63 12.90
C LYS A 4 -4.32 4.48 12.16
N CYS A 5 -4.86 3.53 12.90
CA CYS A 5 -5.61 2.42 12.33
C CYS A 5 -6.93 2.89 11.70
N TYR A 6 -7.40 2.24 10.62
CA TYR A 6 -8.70 2.57 9.99
C TYR A 6 -9.89 2.51 10.95
N TYR A 7 -9.92 1.55 11.88
CA TYR A 7 -10.94 1.50 12.95
C TYR A 7 -10.86 2.71 13.89
N GLU A 8 -9.65 3.19 14.20
CA GLU A 8 -9.44 4.37 15.06
C GLU A 8 -9.81 5.67 14.33
N LEU A 9 -9.56 5.76 13.02
CA LEU A 9 -10.00 6.89 12.19
C LEU A 9 -11.53 7.02 12.15
N LEU A 10 -12.23 5.88 11.99
CA LEU A 10 -13.69 5.84 12.06
C LEU A 10 -14.23 5.96 13.50
N GLY A 11 -13.39 5.73 14.52
CA GLY A 11 -13.77 5.77 15.93
C GLY A 11 -14.66 4.60 16.35
N ILE A 12 -14.42 3.42 15.78
CA ILE A 12 -15.22 2.20 16.01
C ILE A 12 -14.33 1.06 16.50
N ASP A 13 -14.96 0.06 17.13
CA ASP A 13 -14.27 -1.17 17.50
C ASP A 13 -14.01 -2.07 16.28
N LYS A 14 -12.96 -2.90 16.35
CA LYS A 14 -12.65 -3.94 15.35
C LYS A 14 -13.77 -4.95 15.13
N THR A 15 -14.58 -5.20 16.17
CA THR A 15 -15.75 -6.10 16.12
C THR A 15 -17.02 -5.42 15.58
N ALA A 16 -16.92 -4.16 15.15
CA ALA A 16 -18.06 -3.40 14.62
C ALA A 16 -18.69 -4.09 13.40
N SER A 17 -20.02 -4.06 13.35
CA SER A 17 -20.78 -4.57 12.21
C SER A 17 -20.66 -3.64 11.00
N ASP A 18 -20.94 -4.15 9.80
CA ASP A 18 -20.98 -3.33 8.58
C ASP A 18 -21.95 -2.14 8.69
N SER A 19 -23.02 -2.31 9.49
CA SER A 19 -23.98 -1.26 9.78
C SER A 19 -23.36 -0.14 10.63
N ASP A 20 -22.47 -0.48 11.55
CA ASP A 20 -21.79 0.48 12.43
C ASP A 20 -20.69 1.23 11.68
N ILE A 21 -19.95 0.55 10.80
CA ILE A 21 -18.97 1.17 9.89
C ILE A 21 -19.66 2.23 9.03
N LYS A 22 -20.81 1.90 8.41
CA LYS A 22 -21.59 2.84 7.60
C LYS A 22 -22.11 4.03 8.41
N LYS A 23 -22.60 3.80 9.63
CA LYS A 23 -23.06 4.88 10.52
C LYS A 23 -21.91 5.79 10.93
N ALA A 24 -20.77 5.22 11.32
CA ALA A 24 -19.58 5.97 11.72
C ALA A 24 -19.04 6.84 10.57
N TYR A 25 -18.95 6.29 9.37
CA TYR A 25 -18.56 7.04 8.17
C TYR A 25 -19.48 8.25 7.93
N ARG A 26 -20.81 8.08 7.99
CA ARG A 26 -21.76 9.19 7.81
C ARG A 26 -21.60 10.28 8.87
N LEU A 27 -21.42 9.88 10.14
CA LEU A 27 -21.22 10.84 11.24
C LEU A 27 -19.92 11.63 11.05
N LYS A 28 -18.83 10.94 10.71
CA LYS A 28 -17.54 11.56 10.45
C LYS A 28 -17.54 12.47 9.22
N ALA A 29 -18.20 12.05 8.14
CA ALA A 29 -18.39 12.89 6.95
C ALA A 29 -19.11 14.21 7.27
N LEU A 30 -20.14 14.16 8.11
CA LEU A 30 -20.84 15.36 8.58
C LEU A 30 -19.98 16.23 9.50
N GLN A 31 -19.10 15.63 10.30
CA GLN A 31 -18.17 16.36 11.16
C GLN A 31 -17.09 17.08 10.37
N CYS A 32 -16.62 16.50 9.25
CA CYS A 32 -15.61 17.11 8.38
C CYS A 32 -16.21 18.00 7.28
N HIS A 33 -17.52 18.24 7.28
CA HIS A 33 -18.16 19.06 6.25
C HIS A 33 -17.67 20.52 6.33
N PRO A 34 -17.35 21.18 5.19
CA PRO A 34 -16.80 22.54 5.17
C PRO A 34 -17.76 23.56 5.80
N ASP A 35 -19.07 23.35 5.68
CA ASP A 35 -20.11 24.20 6.30
C ASP A 35 -20.00 24.28 7.84
N LYS A 36 -19.52 23.21 8.50
CA LYS A 36 -19.33 23.20 9.96
C LYS A 36 -17.92 23.61 10.39
N ASN A 37 -16.96 23.63 9.47
CA ASN A 37 -15.56 23.96 9.74
C ASN A 37 -15.05 24.99 8.72
N PRO A 38 -15.65 26.19 8.67
CA PRO A 38 -15.26 27.23 7.71
C PRO A 38 -13.81 27.71 7.90
N ASP A 39 -13.27 27.59 9.13
CA ASP A 39 -11.92 28.05 9.46
C ASP A 39 -10.82 27.01 9.18
N ASN A 40 -11.16 25.73 9.05
CA ASN A 40 -10.20 24.61 8.95
C ASN A 40 -10.49 23.70 7.74
N ILE A 41 -10.85 24.28 6.60
CA ILE A 41 -11.29 23.54 5.40
C ILE A 41 -10.21 22.57 4.91
N ASP A 42 -8.95 23.01 4.85
CA ASP A 42 -7.85 22.19 4.32
C ASP A 42 -7.58 20.95 5.19
N GLU A 43 -7.48 21.14 6.51
CA GLU A 43 -7.25 20.05 7.47
C GLU A 43 -8.43 19.07 7.48
N MET A 44 -9.67 19.58 7.44
CA MET A 44 -10.86 18.73 7.38
C MET A 44 -10.96 17.95 6.06
N THR A 45 -10.46 18.51 4.96
CA THR A 45 -10.40 17.84 3.67
C THR A 45 -9.40 16.67 3.72
N GLU A 46 -8.21 16.87 4.28
CA GLU A 46 -7.22 15.78 4.47
C GLU A 46 -7.76 14.67 5.39
N ILE A 47 -8.41 15.04 6.49
CA ILE A 47 -9.03 14.09 7.42
C ILE A 47 -10.18 13.33 6.75
N PHE A 48 -11.01 14.03 5.97
CA PHE A 48 -12.11 13.41 5.24
C PHE A 48 -11.61 12.38 4.22
N ALA A 49 -10.53 12.69 3.50
CA ALA A 49 -9.90 11.75 2.57
C ALA A 49 -9.42 10.47 3.27
N GLN A 50 -8.80 10.59 4.45
CA GLN A 50 -8.39 9.44 5.27
C GLN A 50 -9.59 8.60 5.73
N ILE A 51 -10.68 9.26 6.14
CA ILE A 51 -11.92 8.61 6.58
C ILE A 51 -12.60 7.88 5.43
N GLN A 52 -12.55 8.46 4.22
CA GLN A 52 -13.05 7.81 3.00
C GLN A 52 -12.24 6.57 2.64
N SER A 53 -10.90 6.65 2.68
CA SER A 53 -10.03 5.48 2.46
C SER A 53 -10.30 4.38 3.49
N ALA A 54 -10.45 4.73 4.77
CA ALA A 54 -10.78 3.77 5.82
C ALA A 54 -12.12 3.08 5.58
N TYR A 55 -13.14 3.84 5.16
CA TYR A 55 -14.45 3.29 4.83
C TYR A 55 -14.40 2.35 3.62
N GLN A 56 -13.67 2.71 2.55
CA GLN A 56 -13.55 1.87 1.35
C GLN A 56 -13.05 0.47 1.73
N VAL A 57 -11.92 0.41 2.43
CA VAL A 57 -11.28 -0.85 2.85
C VAL A 57 -12.13 -1.64 3.84
N LEU A 58 -12.74 -0.96 4.83
CA LEU A 58 -13.53 -1.65 5.86
C LEU A 58 -14.94 -2.05 5.38
N SER A 59 -15.45 -1.45 4.30
CA SER A 59 -16.80 -1.71 3.80
C SER A 59 -16.90 -2.97 2.93
N ASP A 60 -15.81 -3.38 2.26
CA ASP A 60 -15.75 -4.64 1.53
C ASP A 60 -15.24 -5.76 2.45
N PRO A 61 -16.00 -6.85 2.68
CA PRO A 61 -15.57 -7.97 3.50
C PRO A 61 -14.22 -8.57 3.10
N LYS A 62 -13.88 -8.58 1.81
CA LYS A 62 -12.60 -9.11 1.31
C LYS A 62 -11.44 -8.19 1.66
N GLU A 63 -11.60 -6.89 1.40
CA GLU A 63 -10.58 -5.88 1.72
C GLU A 63 -10.41 -5.75 3.24
N ARG A 64 -11.50 -5.79 4.01
CA ARG A 64 -11.48 -5.80 5.48
C ARG A 64 -10.72 -7.01 6.01
N ALA A 65 -11.04 -8.22 5.52
CA ALA A 65 -10.34 -9.43 5.96
C ALA A 65 -8.86 -9.40 5.59
N TRP A 66 -8.50 -8.81 4.44
CA TRP A 66 -7.11 -8.64 4.04
C TRP A 66 -6.40 -7.62 4.95
N TYR A 67 -7.02 -6.47 5.20
CA TYR A 67 -6.51 -5.44 6.10
C TYR A 67 -6.31 -5.98 7.51
N ASP A 68 -7.27 -6.73 8.06
CA ASP A 68 -7.19 -7.30 9.40
C ASP A 68 -6.01 -8.28 9.52
N ARG A 69 -5.73 -9.06 8.46
CA ARG A 69 -4.57 -9.99 8.43
C ARG A 69 -3.22 -9.28 8.40
N HIS A 70 -3.13 -8.14 7.70
CA HIS A 70 -1.86 -7.43 7.49
C HIS A 70 -1.74 -6.15 8.34
N ARG A 71 -2.70 -5.91 9.25
CA ARG A 71 -2.79 -4.67 10.03
C ARG A 71 -1.51 -4.39 10.81
N GLU A 72 -0.96 -5.41 11.47
CA GLU A 72 0.25 -5.26 12.28
C GLU A 72 1.46 -4.89 11.43
N GLU A 73 1.61 -5.49 10.26
CA GLU A 73 2.66 -5.15 9.29
C GLU A 73 2.49 -3.73 8.72
N ILE A 74 1.25 -3.31 8.45
CA ILE A 74 0.93 -1.97 7.95
C ILE A 74 1.20 -0.91 9.03
N LEU A 75 0.84 -1.18 10.29
CA LEU A 75 0.97 -0.20 11.38
C LEU A 75 2.41 -0.13 11.92
N TYR A 76 3.10 -1.25 12.05
CA TYR A 76 4.38 -1.29 12.75
C TYR A 76 5.58 -1.49 11.81
N GLY A 77 5.32 -1.77 10.52
CA GLY A 77 6.35 -2.16 9.57
C GLY A 77 6.86 -3.57 9.89
N SER A 78 6.97 -4.43 8.88
CA SER A 78 7.79 -5.64 9.03
C SER A 78 9.20 -5.20 9.39
N GLN A 79 9.77 -5.70 10.50
CA GLN A 79 11.17 -5.43 10.87
C GLN A 79 12.19 -6.06 9.90
N SER A 80 11.73 -6.64 8.78
CA SER A 80 12.60 -6.99 7.67
C SER A 80 12.95 -5.72 6.88
N ALA A 81 14.17 -5.22 7.10
CA ALA A 81 14.68 -3.97 6.55
C ALA A 81 14.84 -3.92 5.02
N GLN A 82 14.21 -4.83 4.27
CA GLN A 82 14.40 -5.05 2.83
C GLN A 82 13.09 -5.13 2.04
N GLU A 83 11.96 -4.77 2.64
CA GLU A 83 10.65 -4.78 1.95
C GLU A 83 10.03 -3.38 1.86
N VAL A 84 9.57 -3.02 0.66
CA VAL A 84 8.81 -1.79 0.42
C VAL A 84 7.34 -2.11 0.65
N ASN A 85 6.72 -1.43 1.61
CA ASN A 85 5.29 -1.53 1.83
C ASN A 85 4.54 -0.78 0.70
N VAL A 86 4.04 -1.54 -0.27
CA VAL A 86 3.31 -1.02 -1.43
C VAL A 86 1.87 -0.63 -1.10
N MET A 87 1.32 -1.09 0.03
CA MET A 87 -0.11 -0.96 0.35
C MET A 87 -0.62 0.47 0.46
N PRO A 88 0.11 1.42 1.07
CA PRO A 88 -0.28 2.83 1.08
C PRO A 88 -0.49 3.41 -0.33
N TYR A 89 0.22 2.90 -1.35
CA TYR A 89 0.17 3.42 -2.72
C TYR A 89 -1.06 2.95 -3.52
N PHE A 90 -1.83 1.99 -3.00
CA PHE A 90 -3.12 1.57 -3.57
C PHE A 90 -4.28 2.48 -3.14
N SER A 91 -4.08 3.30 -2.10
CA SER A 91 -5.11 4.25 -1.66
C SER A 91 -5.15 5.48 -2.55
N THR A 92 -6.35 6.02 -2.78
CA THR A 92 -6.57 7.29 -3.47
C THR A 92 -5.95 8.49 -2.73
N THR A 93 -5.55 8.32 -1.46
CA THR A 93 -4.86 9.35 -0.68
C THR A 93 -3.34 9.28 -0.78
N ALA A 94 -2.79 8.37 -1.59
CA ALA A 94 -1.35 8.18 -1.73
C ALA A 94 -0.64 9.41 -2.31
N TYR A 95 -1.33 10.17 -3.15
CA TYR A 95 -0.84 11.37 -3.80
C TYR A 95 -1.92 12.45 -3.82
N SER A 96 -1.50 13.69 -4.04
CA SER A 96 -2.37 14.86 -4.18
C SER A 96 -2.00 15.61 -5.46
N GLY A 97 -2.90 15.59 -6.44
CA GLY A 97 -2.70 16.24 -7.74
C GLY A 97 -1.85 15.43 -8.72
N PHE A 98 -2.06 15.70 -10.02
CA PHE A 98 -1.31 15.10 -11.13
C PHE A 98 -0.14 16.00 -11.56
N ASP A 99 0.71 16.36 -10.61
CA ASP A 99 1.87 17.22 -10.84
C ASP A 99 3.17 16.60 -10.26
N ASP A 100 4.28 17.30 -10.44
CA ASP A 100 5.58 16.95 -9.88
C ASP A 100 5.82 17.56 -8.48
N SER A 101 4.77 17.98 -7.78
CA SER A 101 4.92 18.45 -6.41
C SER A 101 5.43 17.32 -5.49
N LYS A 102 5.86 17.65 -4.27
CA LYS A 102 6.38 16.64 -3.32
C LYS A 102 5.38 15.53 -3.00
N LYS A 103 4.08 15.85 -3.00
CA LYS A 103 2.98 14.88 -2.84
C LYS A 103 2.27 14.57 -4.16
N GLY A 104 2.76 15.08 -5.29
CA GLY A 104 2.18 14.90 -6.60
C GLY A 104 2.33 13.47 -7.10
N PHE A 105 1.40 13.04 -7.95
CA PHE A 105 1.37 11.70 -8.54
C PHE A 105 2.75 11.26 -9.05
N TYR A 106 3.40 12.09 -9.87
CA TYR A 106 4.64 11.70 -10.53
C TYR A 106 5.78 11.49 -9.53
N THR A 107 5.88 12.33 -8.51
CA THR A 107 6.94 12.20 -7.50
C THR A 107 6.72 10.99 -6.60
N VAL A 108 5.48 10.75 -6.17
CA VAL A 108 5.15 9.62 -5.29
C VAL A 108 5.44 8.28 -5.97
N TYR A 109 4.93 8.08 -7.19
CA TYR A 109 5.11 6.81 -7.89
C TYR A 109 6.51 6.64 -8.47
N ARG A 110 7.18 7.72 -8.93
CA ARG A 110 8.60 7.66 -9.33
C ARG A 110 9.48 7.16 -8.19
N ASN A 111 9.32 7.72 -6.99
CA ASN A 111 10.07 7.27 -5.82
C ASN A 111 9.77 5.80 -5.47
N LEU A 112 8.52 5.35 -5.62
CA LEU A 112 8.14 3.96 -5.41
C LEU A 112 8.85 3.02 -6.39
N PHE A 113 8.76 3.31 -7.70
CA PHE A 113 9.39 2.48 -8.72
C PHE A 113 10.91 2.47 -8.57
N GLU A 114 11.55 3.61 -8.29
CA GLU A 114 12.98 3.65 -7.97
C GLU A 114 13.36 2.78 -6.77
N GLN A 115 12.53 2.74 -5.73
CA GLN A 115 12.75 1.85 -4.58
C GLN A 115 12.64 0.38 -4.96
N LEU A 116 11.65 0.01 -5.77
CA LEU A 116 11.49 -1.35 -6.27
C LEU A 116 12.67 -1.77 -7.16
N GLU A 117 13.12 -0.90 -8.07
CA GLU A 117 14.30 -1.18 -8.91
C GLU A 117 15.57 -1.39 -8.06
N ARG A 118 15.77 -0.56 -7.02
CA ARG A 118 16.91 -0.72 -6.11
C ARG A 118 16.89 -2.05 -5.36
N LEU A 119 15.71 -2.50 -4.94
CA LEU A 119 15.56 -3.81 -4.28
C LEU A 119 15.86 -4.97 -5.23
N GLU A 120 15.44 -4.89 -6.49
CA GLU A 120 15.78 -5.91 -7.49
C GLU A 120 17.28 -5.93 -7.83
N MET A 121 17.91 -4.76 -7.92
CA MET A 121 19.34 -4.63 -8.21
C MET A 121 20.22 -5.13 -7.05
N GLN A 122 19.73 -5.09 -5.81
CA GLN A 122 20.46 -5.66 -4.66
C GLN A 122 20.52 -7.19 -4.68
N GLU A 123 19.54 -7.85 -5.30
CA GLU A 123 19.43 -9.31 -5.33
C GLU A 123 20.06 -9.93 -6.59
N SER A 124 20.31 -9.13 -7.64
CA SER A 124 20.81 -9.60 -8.93
C SER A 124 22.01 -8.77 -9.42
N GLU A 125 23.11 -9.44 -9.79
CA GLU A 125 24.28 -8.77 -10.40
C GLU A 125 24.04 -8.31 -11.85
N GLU A 126 22.93 -8.71 -12.47
CA GLU A 126 22.54 -8.23 -13.79
C GLU A 126 22.08 -6.77 -13.70
N ARG A 127 22.62 -5.91 -14.57
CA ARG A 127 22.17 -4.52 -14.66
C ARG A 127 20.68 -4.48 -14.97
N PHE A 128 19.89 -4.12 -13.96
CA PHE A 128 18.55 -3.63 -14.19
C PHE A 128 18.68 -2.31 -14.94
N ASN A 129 18.33 -2.29 -16.23
CA ASN A 129 18.29 -1.04 -16.98
C ASN A 129 17.26 -0.13 -16.32
N GLU A 130 17.73 1.01 -15.78
CA GLU A 130 16.89 2.04 -15.14
C GLU A 130 15.76 2.43 -16.09
N THR A 131 14.52 2.28 -15.63
CA THR A 131 13.36 2.71 -16.41
C THR A 131 12.87 4.06 -15.90
N TYR A 132 12.62 4.99 -16.83
CA TYR A 132 12.17 6.32 -16.46
C TYR A 132 10.65 6.37 -16.33
N PHE A 133 10.13 6.55 -15.12
CA PHE A 133 8.69 6.67 -14.85
C PHE A 133 8.03 7.87 -15.56
N GLY A 134 8.77 8.96 -15.75
CA GLY A 134 8.22 10.21 -16.31
C GLY A 134 8.00 11.32 -15.27
N ASN A 135 7.51 12.45 -15.78
CA ASN A 135 7.06 13.64 -15.07
C ASN A 135 5.81 14.23 -15.77
N ALA A 136 5.21 15.27 -15.22
CA ALA A 136 3.97 15.87 -15.75
C ALA A 136 4.09 16.41 -17.18
N ASN A 137 5.32 16.68 -17.65
CA ASN A 137 5.60 17.22 -18.98
C ASN A 137 6.18 16.17 -19.94
N THR A 138 6.30 14.91 -19.52
CA THR A 138 6.94 13.86 -20.31
C THR A 138 6.01 13.41 -21.44
N SER A 139 6.50 13.48 -22.67
CA SER A 139 5.77 13.00 -23.84
C SER A 139 5.66 11.47 -23.83
N PHE A 140 4.48 10.95 -24.19
CA PHE A 140 4.14 9.52 -24.08
C PHE A 140 5.05 8.59 -24.92
N ILE A 141 5.72 9.10 -25.97
CA ILE A 141 6.54 8.30 -26.88
C ILE A 141 7.90 8.97 -27.05
N PRO A 142 9.04 8.23 -26.97
CA PRO A 142 9.18 6.77 -26.84
C PRO A 142 9.42 6.26 -25.41
N LEU A 143 9.84 7.13 -24.48
CA LEU A 143 10.37 6.72 -23.16
C LEU A 143 9.32 6.07 -22.26
N LEU A 144 8.09 6.57 -22.28
CA LEU A 144 7.03 6.11 -21.38
C LEU A 144 6.46 4.74 -21.82
N LYS A 145 6.48 4.46 -23.13
CA LYS A 145 6.08 3.16 -23.68
C LYS A 145 7.00 2.05 -23.18
N GLU A 146 8.31 2.27 -23.22
CA GLU A 146 9.31 1.30 -22.73
C GLU A 146 9.11 1.00 -21.23
N PHE A 147 8.84 2.04 -20.44
CA PHE A 147 8.52 1.89 -19.02
C PHE A 147 7.32 0.96 -18.80
N TYR A 148 6.18 1.23 -19.42
CA TYR A 148 4.97 0.44 -19.19
C TYR A 148 5.06 -0.98 -19.76
N GLU A 149 5.68 -1.19 -20.92
CA GLU A 149 5.92 -2.53 -21.46
C GLU A 149 6.76 -3.39 -20.51
N ARG A 150 7.77 -2.77 -19.88
CA ARG A 150 8.60 -3.45 -18.87
C ARG A 150 7.81 -3.78 -17.60
N TRP A 151 7.13 -2.80 -17.01
CA TRP A 151 6.47 -2.96 -15.71
C TRP A 151 5.20 -3.81 -15.77
N THR A 152 4.51 -3.86 -16.92
CA THR A 152 3.38 -4.77 -17.11
C THR A 152 3.81 -6.24 -17.20
N GLY A 153 5.02 -6.50 -17.72
CA GLY A 153 5.64 -7.82 -17.75
C GLY A 153 6.57 -8.11 -16.57
N PHE A 154 6.58 -7.25 -15.55
CA PHE A 154 7.55 -7.35 -14.46
C PHE A 154 7.33 -8.64 -13.65
N SER A 155 8.42 -9.36 -13.43
CA SER A 155 8.49 -10.51 -12.54
C SER A 155 9.71 -10.32 -11.66
N THR A 156 9.49 -10.25 -10.35
CA THR A 156 10.56 -10.13 -9.36
C THR A 156 11.48 -11.34 -9.43
N ARG A 157 12.79 -11.11 -9.33
CA ARG A 157 13.79 -12.18 -9.24
C ARG A 157 14.09 -12.54 -7.79
N ARG A 158 13.47 -11.84 -6.84
CA ARG A 158 13.70 -12.03 -5.41
C ARG A 158 13.21 -13.40 -4.97
N SER A 159 14.04 -14.08 -4.20
CA SER A 159 13.61 -15.29 -3.51
C SER A 159 12.77 -14.90 -2.30
N PHE A 160 11.59 -15.52 -2.17
CA PHE A 160 10.71 -15.33 -1.00
C PHE A 160 10.93 -16.42 0.05
N MET A 161 12.07 -17.12 0.00
CA MET A 161 12.37 -18.22 0.92
C MET A 161 12.39 -17.78 2.40
N HIS A 162 12.58 -16.48 2.68
CA HIS A 162 12.50 -15.95 4.04
C HIS A 162 11.07 -15.88 4.59
N LEU A 163 10.06 -15.92 3.71
CA LEU A 163 8.64 -15.96 4.07
C LEU A 163 8.12 -17.38 4.25
N ASP A 164 8.90 -18.40 3.89
CA ASP A 164 8.50 -19.80 4.07
C ASP A 164 8.39 -20.11 5.58
N LYS A 165 7.17 -20.48 6.00
CA LYS A 165 6.86 -20.85 7.39
C LYS A 165 7.72 -22.00 7.91
N TYR A 166 8.18 -22.87 7.01
CA TYR A 166 9.00 -24.02 7.33
C TYR A 166 10.24 -24.06 6.45
N ARG A 167 11.40 -24.24 7.09
CA ARG A 167 12.62 -24.61 6.37
C ARG A 167 12.56 -26.10 6.06
N LEU A 168 12.51 -26.44 4.77
CA LEU A 168 12.42 -27.83 4.32
C LEU A 168 13.62 -28.69 4.75
N SER A 169 14.76 -28.06 5.08
CA SER A 169 15.94 -28.70 5.66
C SER A 169 15.70 -29.28 7.05
N ASP A 170 14.77 -28.69 7.80
CA ASP A 170 14.54 -29.01 9.22
C ASP A 170 13.48 -30.11 9.38
N ALA A 171 12.96 -30.64 8.27
CA ALA A 171 11.97 -31.69 8.28
C ALA A 171 12.57 -33.02 8.79
N PRO A 172 12.01 -33.63 9.86
CA PRO A 172 12.57 -34.84 10.47
C PRO A 172 12.43 -36.07 9.58
N ASN A 173 11.52 -36.06 8.60
CA ASN A 173 11.36 -37.13 7.62
C ASN A 173 10.72 -36.62 6.31
N ARG A 174 10.78 -37.46 5.27
CA ARG A 174 10.27 -37.15 3.92
C ARG A 174 8.77 -36.84 3.89
N GLN A 175 7.99 -37.43 4.80
CA GLN A 175 6.54 -37.26 4.82
C GLN A 175 6.14 -35.89 5.40
N VAL A 176 6.82 -35.46 6.47
CA VAL A 176 6.67 -34.11 7.04
C VAL A 176 7.15 -33.05 6.06
N ARG A 177 8.26 -33.28 5.35
CA ARG A 177 8.73 -32.36 4.31
C ARG A 177 7.69 -32.14 3.21
N ARG A 178 7.02 -33.20 2.75
CA ARG A 178 5.95 -33.10 1.74
C ARG A 178 4.70 -32.37 2.25
N LEU A 179 4.44 -32.42 3.56
CA LEU A 179 3.37 -31.65 4.18
C LEU A 179 3.77 -30.17 4.29
N MET A 180 5.03 -29.90 4.64
CA MET A 180 5.60 -28.54 4.68
C MET A 180 5.68 -27.89 3.30
N GLU A 181 5.97 -28.64 2.22
CA GLU A 181 5.96 -28.14 0.83
C GLU A 181 4.54 -27.86 0.29
N LYS A 182 3.50 -28.36 0.96
CA LYS A 182 2.09 -28.21 0.56
C LYS A 182 1.38 -27.04 1.25
N GLU A 183 1.92 -26.53 2.36
CA GLU A 183 1.45 -25.33 3.06
C GLU A 183 2.13 -24.09 2.49
#